data_AF-A0A3B8IBX3-F1
#
_entry.id   AF-A0A3B8IBX3-F1
#
_cell.length_a   1.000
_cell.length_b   1.000
_cell.length_c   1.000
_cell.angle_alpha   90.00
_cell.angle_beta   90.00
_cell.angle_gamma   90.00
#
_symmetry.space_group_name_H-M   'P 1'
#
loop_
_entity.id
_entity.type
_entity.pdbx_description
1 polymer ?
#
loop_
_entity_poly.entity_id
_entity_poly.type
_entity_poly.pdbx_seq_one_letter_code
_entity_poly.pdbx_strand_id
1 'polypeptide(L)'
;AGVTTYTDIPDLGGLTSRVNYGAGDINAQAYVEDETFDNSAIVIGLYMVGNTNGIIGGFRNNIIRQLGQWIKDADRPVFLRIGYEFDGPWNSYAPADYIAAYQQIVHIMDEEEVTNIAYVWQSAGINTSNISRWYPGDEYVNWVGYSFFDGGNPGQSIRNFAEEHNKPIMIAEATPRMDLKTVNADAAIRGWFSPLFTQIDGNDNIKALSYINVDWDSQTMWQGQGWGDSRVEVNEGVQEYWLNRTNQDEWLKASPTLFEDLKYSLWRDSLIENKVTGIEDFIEESAPYKLTMELGQPILQAVNGSLDQLEIYSPEGKRLYFTNEPRTRYLLPEVIRNRPIIIRALHGNAVHVHKHLISVSNE
;
A
#
# COMPACT_ATOMS: atom_id res chain seq x y z
N ALA A 1 -19.54 -0.56 -8.38
CA ALA A 1 -19.27 -0.65 -6.92
C ALA A 1 -17.83 -0.26 -6.66
N GLY A 2 -16.87 -0.87 -7.34
CA GLY A 2 -15.50 -0.37 -7.41
C GLY A 2 -15.01 -0.32 -8.85
N VAL A 3 -14.07 0.58 -9.13
CA VAL A 3 -13.28 0.61 -10.38
C VAL A 3 -11.81 0.54 -10.03
N THR A 4 -11.06 -0.25 -10.80
CA THR A 4 -9.62 -0.46 -10.56
C THR A 4 -8.80 0.26 -11.62
N THR A 5 -7.76 0.96 -11.17
CA THR A 5 -6.77 1.64 -12.01
C THR A 5 -5.37 1.42 -11.43
N TYR A 6 -4.37 1.97 -12.08
CA TYR A 6 -2.98 1.90 -11.66
C TYR A 6 -2.35 3.29 -11.73
N THR A 7 -1.30 3.48 -10.94
CA THR A 7 -0.37 4.59 -11.12
C THR A 7 0.99 4.18 -10.56
N ASP A 8 1.98 5.04 -10.72
CA ASP A 8 3.35 4.71 -10.39
C ASP A 8 4.08 5.82 -9.63
N ILE A 9 5.05 5.39 -8.84
CA ILE A 9 6.20 6.21 -8.50
C ILE A 9 7.27 5.80 -9.53
N PRO A 10 7.77 6.73 -10.36
CA PRO A 10 8.11 8.09 -9.94
C PRO A 10 7.19 9.23 -10.37
N ASP A 11 6.31 9.07 -11.34
CA ASP A 11 5.75 10.24 -12.05
C ASP A 11 4.22 10.34 -12.02
N LEU A 12 3.53 9.43 -11.33
CA LEU A 12 2.06 9.33 -11.30
C LEU A 12 1.46 9.21 -12.70
N GLY A 13 2.13 8.45 -13.58
CA GLY A 13 1.57 8.07 -14.87
C GLY A 13 0.21 7.40 -14.67
N GLY A 14 -0.75 7.78 -15.51
CA GLY A 14 -2.10 7.24 -15.43
C GLY A 14 -2.98 7.84 -14.34
N LEU A 15 -2.48 8.76 -13.51
CA LEU A 15 -3.31 9.40 -12.47
C LEU A 15 -4.26 10.45 -13.08
N THR A 16 -3.71 11.50 -13.68
CA THR A 16 -4.47 12.65 -14.23
C THR A 16 -4.53 12.68 -15.75
N SER A 17 -3.80 11.79 -16.42
CA SER A 17 -3.77 11.69 -17.88
C SER A 17 -3.59 10.25 -18.31
N ARG A 18 -4.12 9.94 -19.50
CA ARG A 18 -4.06 8.60 -20.06
C ARG A 18 -2.63 8.19 -20.38
N VAL A 19 -2.23 7.04 -19.86
CA VAL A 19 -1.01 6.32 -20.27
C VAL A 19 -1.37 4.90 -20.69
N ASN A 20 -0.49 4.26 -21.45
CA ASN A 20 -0.66 2.86 -21.84
C ASN A 20 0.73 2.23 -21.99
N TYR A 21 1.03 1.26 -21.13
CA TYR A 21 2.30 0.53 -21.13
C TYR A 21 2.21 -0.81 -21.88
N GLY A 22 1.17 -0.99 -22.71
CA GLY A 22 0.85 -2.23 -23.40
C GLY A 22 -0.09 -3.14 -22.63
N ALA A 23 -0.50 -2.77 -21.41
CA ALA A 23 -1.42 -3.52 -20.52
C ALA A 23 -2.81 -2.87 -20.41
N GLY A 24 -3.22 -2.15 -21.45
CA GLY A 24 -4.45 -1.36 -21.44
C GLY A 24 -4.23 0.10 -21.05
N ASP A 25 -5.28 0.90 -21.25
CA ASP A 25 -5.26 2.31 -20.92
C ASP A 25 -5.49 2.52 -19.43
N ILE A 26 -4.71 3.43 -18.85
CA ILE A 26 -4.76 3.77 -17.45
C ILE A 26 -5.03 5.28 -17.36
N ASN A 27 -6.15 5.65 -16.73
CA ASN A 27 -6.49 7.03 -16.40
C ASN A 27 -7.45 7.05 -15.19
N ALA A 28 -6.92 7.28 -13.99
CA ALA A 28 -7.70 7.32 -12.77
C ALA A 28 -8.69 8.50 -12.76
N GLN A 29 -8.26 9.67 -13.24
CA GLN A 29 -9.09 10.87 -13.30
C GLN A 29 -10.33 10.69 -14.17
N ALA A 30 -10.26 9.88 -15.23
CA ALA A 30 -11.43 9.60 -16.06
C ALA A 30 -12.60 8.97 -15.28
N TYR A 31 -12.32 8.15 -14.25
CA TYR A 31 -13.36 7.60 -13.38
C TYR A 31 -13.95 8.63 -12.41
N VAL A 32 -13.20 9.69 -12.10
CA VAL A 32 -13.68 10.79 -11.24
C VAL A 32 -14.57 11.74 -12.05
N GLU A 33 -14.25 11.94 -13.33
CA GLU A 33 -14.96 12.85 -14.24
C GLU A 33 -16.22 12.25 -14.90
N ASP A 34 -16.38 10.93 -14.87
CA ASP A 34 -17.53 10.24 -15.45
C ASP A 34 -18.56 9.89 -14.38
N GLU A 35 -19.73 10.54 -14.47
CA GLU A 35 -20.87 10.41 -13.54
C GLU A 35 -21.35 8.95 -13.38
N THR A 36 -21.07 8.07 -14.34
CA THR A 36 -21.36 6.63 -14.24
C THR A 36 -20.70 5.99 -13.00
N PHE A 37 -19.58 6.56 -12.56
CA PHE A 37 -18.76 6.04 -11.45
C PHE A 37 -18.86 6.88 -10.17
N ASP A 38 -19.77 7.85 -10.08
CA ASP A 38 -19.97 8.68 -8.88
C ASP A 38 -20.20 7.83 -7.63
N ASN A 39 -20.92 6.72 -7.79
CA ASN A 39 -21.22 5.76 -6.73
C ASN A 39 -20.30 4.53 -6.81
N SER A 40 -19.00 4.76 -6.97
CA SER A 40 -17.99 3.72 -6.95
C SER A 40 -16.77 4.12 -6.14
N ALA A 41 -16.25 3.16 -5.35
CA ALA A 41 -14.91 3.28 -4.78
C ALA A 41 -13.85 3.19 -5.89
N ILE A 42 -12.68 3.79 -5.67
CA ILE A 42 -11.54 3.67 -6.56
C ILE A 42 -10.51 2.73 -5.92
N VAL A 43 -10.01 1.77 -6.68
CA VAL A 43 -8.90 0.89 -6.28
C VAL A 43 -7.69 1.23 -7.13
N ILE A 44 -6.57 1.58 -6.51
CA ILE A 44 -5.35 2.01 -7.21
C ILE A 44 -4.23 1.01 -6.92
N GLY A 45 -3.70 0.36 -7.96
CA GLY A 45 -2.40 -0.31 -7.88
C GLY A 45 -1.28 0.71 -7.94
N LEU A 46 -0.48 0.85 -6.87
CA LEU A 46 0.65 1.77 -6.84
C LEU A 46 1.95 1.02 -7.12
N TYR A 47 2.47 1.20 -8.33
CA TYR A 47 3.72 0.61 -8.76
C TYR A 47 4.91 1.33 -8.11
N MET A 48 5.82 0.58 -7.48
CA MET A 48 6.98 1.10 -6.74
C MET A 48 8.32 0.46 -7.13
N VAL A 49 8.32 -0.43 -8.12
CA VAL A 49 9.54 -1.17 -8.51
C VAL A 49 10.66 -0.18 -8.86
N GLY A 50 11.85 -0.45 -8.34
CA GLY A 50 13.02 0.40 -8.53
C GLY A 50 13.00 1.73 -7.75
N ASN A 51 11.96 2.02 -6.97
CA ASN A 51 11.79 3.31 -6.29
C ASN A 51 11.80 3.25 -4.76
N THR A 52 11.94 2.08 -4.13
CA THR A 52 11.99 1.94 -2.65
C THR A 52 13.04 2.87 -2.02
N ASN A 53 14.28 2.89 -2.53
CA ASN A 53 15.33 3.79 -2.04
C ASN A 53 15.00 5.28 -2.27
N GLY A 54 14.32 5.61 -3.37
CA GLY A 54 13.88 6.97 -3.66
C GLY A 54 12.83 7.46 -2.68
N ILE A 55 11.95 6.55 -2.25
CA ILE A 55 10.88 6.79 -1.28
C ILE A 55 11.48 6.92 0.12
N ILE A 56 12.27 5.94 0.56
CA ILE A 56 12.97 5.95 1.86
C ILE A 56 13.86 7.19 1.99
N GLY A 57 14.56 7.58 0.92
CA GLY A 57 15.45 8.74 0.93
C GLY A 57 14.75 10.10 0.79
N GLY A 58 13.42 10.13 0.66
CA GLY A 58 12.64 11.35 0.58
C GLY A 58 12.54 12.00 -0.81
N PHE A 59 13.21 11.43 -1.81
CA PHE A 59 13.26 11.96 -3.18
C PHE A 59 11.91 11.87 -3.91
N ARG A 60 11.00 11.04 -3.41
CA ARG A 60 9.64 10.87 -3.96
C ARG A 60 8.55 11.55 -3.14
N ASN A 61 8.88 12.31 -2.09
CA ASN A 61 7.86 12.89 -1.20
C ASN A 61 6.90 13.83 -1.93
N ASN A 62 7.41 14.68 -2.84
CA ASN A 62 6.55 15.58 -3.61
C ASN A 62 5.56 14.83 -4.52
N ILE A 63 5.95 13.65 -5.01
CA ILE A 63 5.13 12.78 -5.84
C ILE A 63 4.05 12.11 -4.97
N ILE A 64 4.43 11.61 -3.80
CA ILE A 64 3.51 10.99 -2.86
C ILE A 64 2.47 12.01 -2.35
N ARG A 65 2.88 13.26 -2.08
CA ARG A 65 1.96 14.35 -1.70
C ARG A 65 0.97 14.71 -2.80
N GLN A 66 1.40 14.72 -4.07
CA GLN A 66 0.50 14.92 -5.20
C GLN A 66 -0.54 13.81 -5.32
N LEU A 67 -0.13 12.55 -5.11
CA LEU A 67 -1.06 11.44 -5.03
C LEU A 67 -2.05 11.62 -3.88
N GLY A 68 -1.58 11.97 -2.69
CA GLY A 68 -2.43 12.24 -1.53
C GLY A 68 -3.44 13.37 -1.76
N GLN A 69 -3.02 14.44 -2.43
CA GLN A 69 -3.92 15.54 -2.81
C GLN A 69 -4.99 15.08 -3.80
N TRP A 70 -4.59 14.34 -4.86
CA TRP A 70 -5.55 13.78 -5.81
C TRP A 70 -6.58 12.86 -5.12
N ILE A 71 -6.11 12.03 -4.18
CA ILE A 71 -7.00 11.14 -3.42
C ILE A 71 -8.01 11.97 -2.63
N LYS A 72 -7.58 13.01 -1.89
CA LYS A 72 -8.50 13.92 -1.18
C LYS A 72 -9.54 14.53 -2.13
N ASP A 73 -9.09 15.02 -3.27
CA ASP A 73 -9.94 15.72 -4.25
C ASP A 73 -10.94 14.80 -4.95
N ALA A 74 -10.69 13.48 -4.99
CA ALA A 74 -11.63 12.51 -5.56
C ALA A 74 -12.92 12.36 -4.72
N ASP A 75 -12.90 12.77 -3.45
CA ASP A 75 -14.01 12.78 -2.47
C ASP A 75 -14.83 11.47 -2.43
N ARG A 76 -14.13 10.33 -2.53
CA ARG A 76 -14.71 8.99 -2.53
C ARG A 76 -13.76 7.99 -1.85
N PRO A 77 -14.24 6.80 -1.44
CA PRO A 77 -13.38 5.78 -0.85
C PRO A 77 -12.31 5.33 -1.85
N VAL A 78 -11.04 5.41 -1.45
CA VAL A 78 -9.90 4.93 -2.25
C VAL A 78 -9.20 3.79 -1.52
N PHE A 79 -9.01 2.67 -2.22
CA PHE A 79 -8.14 1.59 -1.77
C PHE A 79 -6.80 1.67 -2.48
N LEU A 80 -5.72 1.95 -1.76
CA LEU A 80 -4.39 2.08 -2.32
C LEU A 80 -3.57 0.80 -2.07
N ARG A 81 -3.28 0.07 -3.15
CA ARG A 81 -2.48 -1.17 -3.16
C ARG A 81 -1.00 -0.80 -3.32
N ILE A 82 -0.38 -0.39 -2.21
CA ILE A 82 0.99 0.10 -2.15
C ILE A 82 1.97 -1.04 -2.47
N GLY A 83 2.74 -0.90 -3.55
CA GLY A 83 3.78 -1.86 -3.91
C GLY A 83 3.23 -3.27 -4.14
N TYR A 84 2.07 -3.34 -4.81
CA TYR A 84 1.30 -4.56 -5.03
C TYR A 84 2.16 -5.75 -5.50
N GLU A 85 1.74 -6.96 -5.09
CA GLU A 85 2.46 -8.22 -5.32
C GLU A 85 3.87 -8.22 -4.71
N PHE A 86 3.95 -7.83 -3.43
CA PHE A 86 5.23 -7.61 -2.74
C PHE A 86 6.14 -8.85 -2.70
N ASP A 87 5.55 -10.04 -2.68
CA ASP A 87 6.26 -11.32 -2.65
C ASP A 87 6.47 -11.93 -4.04
N GLY A 88 5.97 -11.28 -5.10
CA GLY A 88 6.23 -11.64 -6.48
C GLY A 88 7.70 -11.42 -6.86
N PRO A 89 8.44 -12.44 -7.33
CA PRO A 89 9.86 -12.29 -7.66
C PRO A 89 10.11 -11.28 -8.80
N TRP A 90 9.13 -11.05 -9.68
CA TRP A 90 9.22 -10.07 -10.76
C TRP A 90 9.40 -8.63 -10.28
N ASN A 91 8.89 -8.29 -9.09
CA ASN A 91 9.03 -6.95 -8.52
C ASN A 91 10.40 -6.71 -7.87
N SER A 92 11.16 -7.78 -7.59
CA SER A 92 12.53 -7.71 -7.05
C SER A 92 12.68 -6.84 -5.79
N TYR A 93 11.65 -6.75 -4.95
CA TYR A 93 11.74 -6.02 -3.69
C TYR A 93 12.66 -6.72 -2.68
N ALA A 94 13.34 -5.92 -1.85
CA ALA A 94 13.95 -6.41 -0.62
C ALA A 94 12.97 -6.17 0.54
N PRO A 95 12.70 -7.15 1.43
CA PRO A 95 11.67 -7.01 2.46
C PRO A 95 11.83 -5.78 3.37
N ALA A 96 13.05 -5.49 3.83
CA ALA A 96 13.31 -4.35 4.69
C ALA A 96 13.04 -3.01 3.98
N ASP A 97 13.48 -2.88 2.72
CA ASP A 97 13.28 -1.65 1.94
C ASP A 97 11.81 -1.49 1.53
N TYR A 98 11.12 -2.59 1.24
CA TYR A 98 9.69 -2.58 0.96
C TYR A 98 8.90 -2.08 2.18
N ILE A 99 9.17 -2.62 3.37
CA ILE A 99 8.51 -2.19 4.61
C ILE A 99 8.75 -0.71 4.86
N ALA A 100 10.01 -0.25 4.80
CA ALA A 100 10.34 1.15 5.03
C ALA A 100 9.68 2.09 4.01
N ALA A 101 9.64 1.70 2.73
CA ALA A 101 8.97 2.49 1.69
C ALA A 101 7.44 2.53 1.88
N TYR A 102 6.82 1.42 2.27
CA TYR A 102 5.39 1.35 2.57
C TYR A 102 5.04 2.29 3.73
N GLN A 103 5.76 2.20 4.84
CA GLN A 103 5.56 3.04 6.02
C GLN A 103 5.75 4.52 5.70
N GLN A 104 6.77 4.88 4.92
CA GLN A 104 7.00 6.27 4.52
C GLN A 104 5.86 6.85 3.66
N ILE A 105 5.24 6.05 2.79
CA ILE A 105 4.07 6.50 2.02
C ILE A 105 2.90 6.78 2.97
N VAL A 106 2.60 5.86 3.89
CA VAL A 106 1.52 6.02 4.88
C VAL A 106 1.76 7.27 5.74
N HIS A 107 2.97 7.47 6.26
CA HIS A 107 3.30 8.67 7.04
C HIS A 107 3.05 9.96 6.27
N ILE A 108 3.40 10.02 4.98
CA ILE A 108 3.13 11.23 4.16
C ILE A 108 1.63 11.42 3.95
N MET A 109 0.87 10.35 3.72
CA MET A 109 -0.59 10.46 3.59
C MET A 109 -1.25 10.95 4.89
N ASP A 110 -0.75 10.50 6.05
CA ASP A 110 -1.22 10.95 7.35
C ASP A 110 -0.84 12.43 7.62
N GLU A 111 0.39 12.84 7.25
CA GLU A 111 0.84 14.25 7.29
C GLU A 111 -0.05 15.17 6.44
N GLU A 112 -0.49 14.69 5.29
CA GLU A 112 -1.36 15.41 4.35
C GLU A 112 -2.86 15.27 4.69
N GLU A 113 -3.19 14.61 5.80
CA GLU A 113 -4.55 14.36 6.30
C GLU A 113 -5.46 13.69 5.25
N VAL A 114 -4.93 12.73 4.51
CA VAL A 114 -5.69 11.96 3.51
C VAL A 114 -6.60 10.96 4.23
N THR A 115 -7.85 11.37 4.50
CA THR A 115 -8.80 10.58 5.33
C THR A 115 -9.69 9.63 4.52
N ASN A 116 -9.68 9.70 3.20
CA ASN A 116 -10.52 8.87 2.34
C ASN A 116 -9.79 7.68 1.71
N ILE A 117 -8.71 7.23 2.35
CA ILE A 117 -7.84 6.16 1.85
C ILE A 117 -7.84 4.94 2.77
N ALA A 118 -7.81 3.75 2.20
CA ALA A 118 -7.53 2.50 2.89
C ALA A 118 -6.31 1.84 2.24
N TYR A 119 -5.29 1.52 3.04
CA TYR A 119 -4.06 0.90 2.57
C TYR A 119 -4.23 -0.63 2.44
N VAL A 120 -3.88 -1.16 1.27
CA VAL A 120 -3.96 -2.59 0.94
C VAL A 120 -2.56 -3.18 0.80
N TRP A 121 -2.26 -4.24 1.57
CA TRP A 121 -1.03 -5.01 1.48
C TRP A 121 -1.26 -6.28 0.64
N GLN A 122 -0.93 -6.22 -0.65
CA GLN A 122 -1.28 -7.26 -1.62
C GLN A 122 -0.12 -8.22 -1.93
N SER A 123 -0.32 -9.52 -1.68
CA SER A 123 0.54 -10.62 -2.13
C SER A 123 0.24 -11.00 -3.60
N ALA A 124 1.23 -11.57 -4.28
CA ALA A 124 1.09 -12.23 -5.58
C ALA A 124 0.25 -13.53 -5.53
N GLY A 125 -0.18 -13.98 -4.35
CA GLY A 125 -0.97 -15.21 -4.22
C GLY A 125 -0.13 -16.50 -4.27
N ILE A 126 1.20 -16.40 -4.23
CA ILE A 126 2.15 -17.51 -4.45
C ILE A 126 2.47 -18.35 -3.20
N ASN A 127 1.72 -18.18 -2.09
CA ASN A 127 1.87 -18.94 -0.85
C ASN A 127 3.26 -18.87 -0.19
N THR A 128 3.75 -17.64 0.05
CA THR A 128 5.01 -17.37 0.76
C THR A 128 5.03 -17.95 2.18
N SER A 129 6.06 -18.74 2.50
CA SER A 129 6.17 -19.46 3.78
C SER A 129 6.35 -18.58 5.01
N ASN A 130 7.07 -17.47 4.89
CA ASN A 130 7.22 -16.46 5.94
C ASN A 130 6.72 -15.12 5.43
N ILE A 131 5.40 -14.99 5.31
CA ILE A 131 4.77 -13.79 4.74
C ILE A 131 4.94 -12.56 5.64
N SER A 132 5.00 -12.75 6.96
CA SER A 132 5.18 -11.67 7.94
C SER A 132 6.51 -10.93 7.81
N ARG A 133 7.52 -11.52 7.16
CA ARG A 133 8.80 -10.83 6.86
C ARG A 133 8.62 -9.57 5.99
N TRP A 134 7.48 -9.45 5.31
CA TRP A 134 7.13 -8.34 4.42
C TRP A 134 6.11 -7.39 5.06
N TYR A 135 5.67 -7.67 6.30
CA TYR A 135 4.54 -6.99 6.90
C TYR A 135 4.94 -5.63 7.48
N PRO A 136 4.31 -4.52 7.05
CA PRO A 136 4.67 -3.19 7.54
C PRO A 136 4.24 -2.91 8.99
N GLY A 137 3.28 -3.65 9.54
CA GLY A 137 2.68 -3.43 10.86
C GLY A 137 1.16 -3.24 10.78
N ASP A 138 0.44 -3.59 11.85
CA ASP A 138 -1.02 -3.52 11.90
C ASP A 138 -1.55 -2.08 11.78
N GLU A 139 -0.77 -1.11 12.23
CA GLU A 139 -1.05 0.32 12.18
C GLU A 139 -0.91 0.91 10.76
N TYR A 140 -0.21 0.23 9.86
CA TYR A 140 0.02 0.69 8.48
C TYR A 140 -0.93 0.05 7.46
N VAL A 141 -1.58 -1.07 7.83
CA VAL A 141 -2.33 -1.90 6.88
C VAL A 141 -3.79 -1.97 7.30
N ASN A 142 -4.69 -1.44 6.47
CA ASN A 142 -6.13 -1.57 6.70
C ASN A 142 -6.67 -2.90 6.15
N TRP A 143 -6.17 -3.31 4.98
CA TRP A 143 -6.61 -4.49 4.25
C TRP A 143 -5.40 -5.33 3.82
N VAL A 144 -5.57 -6.65 3.81
CA VAL A 144 -4.65 -7.51 3.07
C VAL A 144 -5.27 -7.88 1.72
N GLY A 145 -4.44 -8.27 0.76
CA GLY A 145 -4.97 -8.73 -0.53
C GLY A 145 -4.11 -9.78 -1.19
N TYR A 146 -4.66 -10.42 -2.22
CA TYR A 146 -3.90 -11.30 -3.09
C TYR A 146 -4.45 -11.37 -4.51
N SER A 147 -3.58 -11.80 -5.42
CA SER A 147 -3.92 -12.14 -6.80
C SER A 147 -4.43 -13.59 -6.91
N PHE A 148 -5.51 -13.79 -7.66
CA PHE A 148 -6.15 -15.08 -7.96
C PHE A 148 -6.12 -15.28 -9.49
N PHE A 149 -5.11 -15.99 -10.00
CA PHE A 149 -4.96 -16.24 -11.44
C PHE A 149 -5.08 -17.71 -11.80
N ASP A 150 -4.04 -18.49 -11.54
CA ASP A 150 -4.00 -19.93 -11.74
C ASP A 150 -3.37 -20.62 -10.52
N GLY A 151 -3.34 -21.95 -10.53
CA GLY A 151 -2.70 -22.75 -9.48
C GLY A 151 -3.64 -23.25 -8.38
N GLY A 152 -3.12 -24.19 -7.58
CA GLY A 152 -3.86 -24.80 -6.48
C GLY A 152 -3.86 -23.89 -5.25
N ASN A 153 -5.04 -23.45 -4.83
CA ASN A 153 -5.28 -22.71 -3.59
C ASN A 153 -4.45 -21.40 -3.45
N PRO A 154 -4.65 -20.43 -4.37
CA PRO A 154 -3.87 -19.18 -4.40
C PRO A 154 -4.11 -18.35 -3.14
N GLY A 155 -3.05 -17.79 -2.56
CA GLY A 155 -3.10 -16.86 -1.44
C GLY A 155 -3.40 -17.46 -0.06
N GLN A 156 -3.28 -18.78 0.13
CA GLN A 156 -3.49 -19.43 1.43
C GLN A 156 -2.65 -18.79 2.55
N SER A 157 -1.38 -18.44 2.29
CA SER A 157 -0.53 -17.82 3.33
C SER A 157 -1.05 -16.45 3.77
N ILE A 158 -1.51 -15.61 2.84
CA ILE A 158 -2.07 -14.29 3.20
C ILE A 158 -3.44 -14.42 3.86
N ARG A 159 -4.25 -15.43 3.50
CA ARG A 159 -5.55 -15.67 4.15
C ARG A 159 -5.38 -16.12 5.59
N ASN A 160 -4.41 -17.00 5.86
CA ASN A 160 -4.07 -17.39 7.23
C ASN A 160 -3.59 -16.17 8.04
N PHE A 161 -2.72 -15.35 7.44
CA PHE A 161 -2.26 -14.11 8.07
C PHE A 161 -3.43 -13.17 8.40
N ALA A 162 -4.36 -13.01 7.46
CA ALA A 162 -5.54 -12.17 7.64
C ALA A 162 -6.41 -12.63 8.83
N GLU A 163 -6.59 -13.94 8.98
CA GLU A 163 -7.31 -14.55 10.10
C GLU A 163 -6.60 -14.29 11.43
N GLU A 164 -5.28 -14.48 11.48
CA GLU A 164 -4.47 -14.22 12.69
C GLU A 164 -4.50 -12.75 13.12
N HIS A 165 -4.52 -11.81 12.16
CA HIS A 165 -4.49 -10.37 12.41
C HIS A 165 -5.88 -9.69 12.34
N ASN A 166 -6.96 -10.46 12.18
CA ASN A 166 -8.33 -9.93 11.99
C ASN A 166 -8.42 -8.85 10.89
N LYS A 167 -7.73 -9.03 9.76
CA LYS A 167 -7.74 -8.08 8.64
C LYS A 167 -8.74 -8.52 7.56
N PRO A 168 -9.52 -7.58 6.99
CA PRO A 168 -10.33 -7.88 5.82
C PRO A 168 -9.43 -8.12 4.59
N ILE A 169 -9.90 -8.98 3.70
CA ILE A 169 -9.19 -9.46 2.52
C ILE A 169 -9.86 -8.92 1.26
N MET A 170 -9.03 -8.40 0.36
CA MET A 170 -9.38 -8.09 -1.02
C MET A 170 -8.74 -9.13 -1.96
N ILE A 171 -9.54 -9.79 -2.79
CA ILE A 171 -9.02 -10.46 -3.99
C ILE A 171 -8.75 -9.34 -5.00
N ALA A 172 -7.52 -8.83 -5.00
CA ALA A 172 -7.16 -7.55 -5.60
C ALA A 172 -6.98 -7.64 -7.13
N GLU A 173 -6.62 -8.83 -7.61
CA GLU A 173 -6.55 -9.15 -9.03
C GLU A 173 -7.12 -10.55 -9.22
N ALA A 174 -8.11 -10.68 -10.09
CA ALA A 174 -8.70 -11.97 -10.41
C ALA A 174 -8.97 -12.06 -11.90
N THR A 175 -8.35 -13.03 -12.58
CA THR A 175 -8.69 -13.38 -13.96
C THR A 175 -8.45 -14.86 -14.23
N PRO A 176 -9.33 -15.56 -14.97
CA PRO A 176 -9.00 -16.87 -15.48
C PRO A 176 -7.98 -16.71 -16.61
N ARG A 177 -6.81 -17.36 -16.51
CA ARG A 177 -5.84 -17.43 -17.61
C ARG A 177 -6.29 -18.44 -18.68
N MET A 178 -7.31 -18.04 -19.43
CA MET A 178 -7.92 -18.80 -20.53
C MET A 178 -8.65 -17.87 -21.48
N ASP A 179 -8.94 -18.34 -22.69
CA ASP A 179 -9.74 -17.60 -23.67
C ASP A 179 -11.23 -17.98 -23.54
N LEU A 180 -12.03 -17.08 -22.93
CA LEU A 180 -13.46 -17.27 -22.76
C LEU A 180 -14.22 -17.34 -24.08
N LYS A 181 -13.68 -16.82 -25.19
CA LYS A 181 -14.32 -16.91 -26.52
C LYS A 181 -14.39 -18.35 -27.02
N THR A 182 -13.41 -19.19 -26.64
CA THR A 182 -13.21 -20.51 -27.24
C THR A 182 -13.44 -21.66 -26.26
N VAL A 183 -13.32 -21.42 -24.95
CA VAL A 183 -13.57 -22.43 -23.92
C VAL A 183 -15.06 -22.75 -23.76
N ASN A 184 -15.39 -23.99 -23.44
CA ASN A 184 -16.74 -24.37 -23.05
C ASN A 184 -17.10 -23.76 -21.68
N ALA A 185 -18.31 -23.21 -21.55
CA ALA A 185 -18.78 -22.54 -20.33
C ALA A 185 -18.65 -23.40 -19.08
N ASP A 186 -19.13 -24.65 -19.10
CA ASP A 186 -19.07 -25.55 -17.94
C ASP A 186 -17.62 -25.86 -17.53
N ALA A 187 -16.70 -25.94 -18.50
CA ALA A 187 -15.29 -26.14 -18.23
C ALA A 187 -14.66 -24.91 -17.56
N ALA A 188 -14.96 -23.70 -18.02
CA ALA A 188 -14.51 -22.46 -17.39
C ALA A 188 -15.09 -22.29 -15.98
N ILE A 189 -16.39 -22.55 -15.82
CA ILE A 189 -17.09 -22.44 -14.53
C ILE A 189 -16.49 -23.42 -13.53
N ARG A 190 -16.38 -24.71 -13.87
CA ARG A 190 -15.78 -25.71 -12.97
C ARG A 190 -14.30 -25.46 -12.71
N GLY A 191 -13.57 -25.00 -13.73
CA GLY A 191 -12.12 -24.86 -13.68
C GLY A 191 -11.64 -23.63 -12.90
N TRP A 192 -12.42 -22.55 -12.87
CA TRP A 192 -11.95 -21.29 -12.31
C TRP A 192 -13.00 -20.48 -11.53
N PHE A 193 -14.18 -20.21 -12.12
CA PHE A 193 -15.17 -19.35 -11.47
C PHE A 193 -15.78 -19.98 -10.21
N SER A 194 -16.16 -21.25 -10.27
CA SER A 194 -16.69 -21.97 -9.10
C SER A 194 -15.65 -22.08 -7.98
N PRO A 195 -14.37 -22.40 -8.24
CA PRO A 195 -13.31 -22.29 -7.23
C PRO A 195 -13.16 -20.90 -6.62
N LEU A 196 -13.22 -19.83 -7.43
CA LEU A 196 -13.16 -18.45 -6.94
C LEU A 196 -14.31 -18.17 -5.94
N PHE A 197 -15.55 -18.44 -6.33
CA PHE A 197 -16.70 -18.20 -5.45
C PHE A 197 -16.71 -19.14 -4.25
N THR A 198 -16.25 -20.39 -4.38
CA THR A 198 -16.09 -21.30 -3.23
C THR A 198 -15.10 -20.74 -2.21
N GLN A 199 -14.03 -20.09 -2.67
CA GLN A 199 -13.05 -19.46 -1.79
C GLN A 199 -13.62 -18.21 -1.11
N ILE A 200 -14.43 -17.42 -1.81
CA ILE A 200 -15.13 -16.26 -1.26
C ILE A 200 -16.14 -16.71 -0.19
N ASP A 201 -17.02 -17.65 -0.53
CA ASP A 201 -18.07 -18.16 0.35
C ASP A 201 -17.51 -18.88 1.60
N GLY A 202 -16.32 -19.48 1.47
CA GLY A 202 -15.65 -20.22 2.53
C GLY A 202 -14.77 -19.38 3.46
N ASN A 203 -14.69 -18.06 3.28
CA ASN A 203 -13.82 -17.21 4.07
C ASN A 203 -14.48 -15.86 4.39
N ASP A 204 -14.96 -15.72 5.63
CA ASP A 204 -15.64 -14.50 6.10
C ASP A 204 -14.76 -13.25 6.04
N ASN A 205 -13.43 -13.36 6.00
CA ASN A 205 -12.56 -12.20 5.90
C ASN A 205 -12.50 -11.65 4.47
N ILE A 206 -12.94 -12.37 3.44
CA ILE A 206 -13.00 -11.85 2.07
C ILE A 206 -14.17 -10.88 1.93
N LYS A 207 -13.85 -9.60 1.72
CA LYS A 207 -14.83 -8.50 1.66
C LYS A 207 -14.83 -7.73 0.34
N ALA A 208 -13.91 -8.03 -0.58
CA ALA A 208 -13.84 -7.39 -1.89
C ALA A 208 -13.24 -8.30 -2.97
N LEU A 209 -13.73 -8.16 -4.20
CA LEU A 209 -13.22 -8.80 -5.42
C LEU A 209 -13.01 -7.75 -6.51
N SER A 210 -11.82 -7.70 -7.08
CA SER A 210 -11.47 -6.94 -8.27
C SER A 210 -11.23 -7.93 -9.42
N TYR A 211 -12.26 -8.14 -10.23
CA TYR A 211 -12.21 -8.99 -11.40
C TYR A 211 -11.75 -8.21 -12.62
N ILE A 212 -10.73 -8.72 -13.30
CA ILE A 212 -10.16 -8.07 -14.48
C ILE A 212 -10.87 -8.64 -15.71
N ASN A 213 -11.81 -7.88 -16.25
CA ASN A 213 -12.68 -8.26 -17.37
C ASN A 213 -12.16 -7.66 -18.69
N VAL A 214 -11.20 -8.32 -19.35
CA VAL A 214 -10.52 -7.75 -20.53
C VAL A 214 -10.09 -8.80 -21.55
N ASP A 215 -9.98 -8.38 -22.80
CA ASP A 215 -9.30 -9.14 -23.86
C ASP A 215 -7.79 -8.97 -23.71
N TRP A 216 -7.15 -9.76 -22.85
CA TRP A 216 -5.71 -9.65 -22.59
C TRP A 216 -4.89 -9.81 -23.85
N ASP A 217 -5.28 -10.74 -24.73
CA ASP A 217 -4.58 -11.00 -25.99
C ASP A 217 -4.64 -9.83 -26.99
N SER A 218 -5.55 -8.86 -26.79
CA SER A 218 -5.58 -7.61 -27.55
C SER A 218 -4.56 -6.56 -27.06
N GLN A 219 -3.97 -6.76 -25.89
CA GLN A 219 -3.02 -5.85 -25.27
C GLN A 219 -1.59 -6.29 -25.57
N THR A 220 -0.75 -5.39 -26.10
CA THR A 220 0.57 -5.73 -26.64
C THR A 220 1.54 -6.32 -25.61
N MET A 221 1.39 -5.97 -24.33
CA MET A 221 2.19 -6.55 -23.25
C MET A 221 1.87 -8.03 -23.07
N TRP A 222 0.60 -8.43 -23.18
CA TRP A 222 0.14 -9.78 -22.82
C TRP A 222 -0.05 -10.72 -24.00
N GLN A 223 -0.05 -10.18 -25.22
CA GLN A 223 -0.23 -10.93 -26.45
C GLN A 223 0.70 -12.15 -26.50
N GLY A 224 0.11 -13.34 -26.67
CA GLY A 224 0.85 -14.59 -26.83
C GLY A 224 1.44 -15.17 -25.53
N GLN A 225 1.18 -14.56 -24.37
CA GLN A 225 1.62 -15.09 -23.07
C GLN A 225 0.59 -16.02 -22.41
N GLY A 226 -0.53 -16.30 -23.08
CA GLY A 226 -1.56 -17.21 -22.60
C GLY A 226 -2.44 -16.63 -21.48
N TRP A 227 -2.67 -15.32 -21.47
CA TRP A 227 -3.66 -14.69 -20.58
C TRP A 227 -5.09 -14.88 -21.11
N GLY A 228 -5.28 -14.79 -22.44
CA GLY A 228 -6.54 -15.07 -23.10
C GLY A 228 -7.51 -13.89 -23.14
N ASP A 229 -8.79 -14.16 -22.99
CA ASP A 229 -9.86 -13.17 -22.90
C ASP A 229 -10.74 -13.51 -21.71
N SER A 230 -10.79 -12.61 -20.73
CA SER A 230 -11.53 -12.77 -19.49
C SER A 230 -12.83 -11.98 -19.45
N ARG A 231 -13.29 -11.44 -20.59
CA ARG A 231 -14.59 -10.80 -20.67
C ARG A 231 -15.71 -11.82 -20.44
N VAL A 232 -16.45 -11.71 -19.35
CA VAL A 232 -17.54 -12.66 -19.07
C VAL A 232 -18.61 -12.61 -20.16
N GLU A 233 -18.83 -11.44 -20.77
CA GLU A 233 -19.85 -11.22 -21.80
C GLU A 233 -19.55 -11.89 -23.15
N VAL A 234 -18.33 -12.39 -23.38
CA VAL A 234 -18.02 -13.13 -24.63
C VAL A 234 -18.46 -14.59 -24.57
N ASN A 235 -18.97 -15.07 -23.42
CA ASN A 235 -19.41 -16.44 -23.21
C ASN A 235 -20.71 -16.47 -22.41
N GLU A 236 -21.85 -16.73 -23.07
CA GLU A 236 -23.20 -16.62 -22.49
C GLU A 236 -23.37 -17.41 -21.18
N GLY A 237 -22.87 -18.65 -21.12
CA GLY A 237 -22.99 -19.48 -19.92
C GLY A 237 -22.16 -18.97 -18.75
N VAL A 238 -20.97 -18.41 -19.02
CA VAL A 238 -20.13 -17.76 -17.98
C VAL A 238 -20.77 -16.45 -17.54
N GLN A 239 -21.31 -15.65 -18.47
CA GLN A 239 -22.02 -14.41 -18.14
C GLN A 239 -23.22 -14.69 -17.24
N GLU A 240 -24.04 -15.68 -17.58
CA GLU A 240 -25.20 -16.08 -16.77
C GLU A 240 -24.76 -16.51 -15.37
N TYR A 241 -23.73 -17.36 -15.27
CA TYR A 241 -23.19 -17.79 -13.97
C TYR A 241 -22.67 -16.61 -13.14
N TRP A 242 -21.90 -15.71 -13.76
CA TRP A 242 -21.36 -14.52 -13.12
C TRP A 242 -22.47 -13.62 -12.57
N LEU A 243 -23.49 -13.32 -13.39
CA LEU A 243 -24.62 -12.49 -12.98
C LEU A 243 -25.44 -13.17 -11.88
N ASN A 244 -25.67 -14.48 -11.97
CA ASN A 244 -26.38 -15.23 -10.92
C ASN A 244 -25.66 -15.18 -9.57
N ARG A 245 -24.32 -15.17 -9.57
CA ARG A 245 -23.51 -15.03 -8.35
C ARG A 245 -23.47 -13.59 -7.83
N THR A 246 -23.14 -12.63 -8.69
CA THR A 246 -22.89 -11.24 -8.28
C THR A 246 -24.17 -10.41 -8.07
N ASN A 247 -25.34 -10.91 -8.51
CA ASN A 247 -26.62 -10.27 -8.21
C ASN A 247 -27.20 -10.63 -6.84
N GLN A 248 -26.62 -11.60 -6.12
CA GLN A 248 -27.07 -11.94 -4.75
C GLN A 248 -26.92 -10.75 -3.80
N ASP A 249 -27.70 -10.74 -2.71
CA ASP A 249 -27.82 -9.60 -1.79
C ASP A 249 -26.54 -9.31 -0.98
N GLU A 250 -25.69 -10.32 -0.81
CA GLU A 250 -24.38 -10.21 -0.14
C GLU A 250 -23.37 -9.34 -0.93
N TRP A 251 -23.59 -9.15 -2.24
CA TRP A 251 -22.71 -8.36 -3.10
C TRP A 251 -23.15 -6.90 -3.13
N LEU A 252 -22.32 -6.03 -2.57
CA LEU A 252 -22.48 -4.59 -2.69
C LEU A 252 -22.27 -4.16 -4.15
N LYS A 253 -23.30 -3.53 -4.71
CA LYS A 253 -23.35 -3.01 -6.08
C LYS A 253 -23.28 -1.48 -6.05
N ALA A 254 -23.02 -0.83 -7.19
CA ALA A 254 -23.12 0.62 -7.24
C ALA A 254 -24.56 1.05 -6.94
N SER A 255 -24.73 1.96 -5.98
CA SER A 255 -26.00 2.56 -5.60
C SER A 255 -25.74 3.92 -4.93
N PRO A 256 -26.72 4.82 -4.85
CA PRO A 256 -26.60 6.06 -4.09
C PRO A 256 -26.26 5.87 -2.59
N THR A 257 -26.47 4.66 -2.05
CA THR A 257 -26.18 4.33 -0.64
C THR A 257 -24.85 3.61 -0.45
N LEU A 258 -24.10 3.32 -1.53
CA LEU A 258 -22.91 2.46 -1.47
C LEU A 258 -21.91 2.92 -0.40
N PHE A 259 -21.67 4.23 -0.26
CA PHE A 259 -20.69 4.72 0.72
C PHE A 259 -21.19 4.59 2.16
N GLU A 260 -22.51 4.64 2.39
CA GLU A 260 -23.12 4.30 3.68
C GLU A 260 -23.00 2.80 3.95
N ASP A 261 -23.28 1.96 2.95
CA ASP A 261 -23.18 0.50 3.05
C ASP A 261 -21.73 0.05 3.34
N LEU A 262 -20.74 0.77 2.79
CA LEU A 262 -19.32 0.60 3.09
C LEU A 262 -18.92 1.14 4.48
N LYS A 263 -19.83 1.85 5.17
CA LYS A 263 -19.58 2.55 6.44
C LYS A 263 -18.46 3.59 6.32
N TYR A 264 -18.39 4.26 5.18
CA TYR A 264 -17.28 5.14 4.81
C TYR A 264 -17.05 6.30 5.80
N SER A 265 -18.09 6.82 6.44
CA SER A 265 -17.92 7.83 7.50
C SER A 265 -17.06 7.32 8.66
N LEU A 266 -17.26 6.06 9.07
CA LEU A 266 -16.44 5.43 10.12
C LEU A 266 -14.99 5.22 9.67
N TRP A 267 -14.75 5.04 8.36
CA TRP A 267 -13.40 4.90 7.82
C TRP A 267 -12.64 6.22 8.01
N ARG A 268 -13.28 7.33 7.64
CA ARG A 268 -12.71 8.68 7.79
C ARG A 268 -12.39 9.00 9.24
N ASP A 269 -13.26 8.61 10.17
CA ASP A 269 -13.08 8.87 11.61
C ASP A 269 -11.99 7.99 12.24
N SER A 270 -11.89 6.70 11.85
CA SER A 270 -10.89 5.78 12.38
C SER A 270 -9.44 6.14 12.00
N LEU A 271 -9.26 6.82 10.86
CA LEU A 271 -7.96 7.35 10.42
C LEU A 271 -7.59 8.65 11.13
N ILE A 272 -8.58 9.37 11.66
CA ILE A 272 -8.34 10.54 12.54
C ILE A 272 -7.91 10.08 13.94
N GLU A 273 -8.47 8.98 14.45
CA GLU A 273 -8.07 8.41 15.75
C GLU A 273 -6.71 7.70 15.71
N ASN A 274 -6.39 7.05 14.59
CA ASN A 274 -5.05 6.53 14.31
C ASN A 274 -4.08 7.57 13.74
N LYS A 275 -4.43 8.88 13.79
CA LYS A 275 -3.39 9.91 13.74
C LYS A 275 -2.35 9.46 14.74
N VAL A 276 -1.13 9.23 14.27
CA VAL A 276 0.04 9.25 15.12
C VAL A 276 -0.17 10.47 16.01
N THR A 277 -0.48 10.22 17.28
CA THR A 277 -0.85 11.26 18.22
C THR A 277 0.17 12.36 18.08
N GLY A 278 -0.35 13.57 17.89
CA GLY A 278 0.36 14.68 17.30
C GLY A 278 1.78 14.89 17.81
N ILE A 279 2.53 15.51 16.92
CA ILE A 279 3.85 16.14 16.95
C ILE A 279 4.27 16.89 18.25
N GLU A 280 3.50 16.86 19.35
CA GLU A 280 3.84 17.58 20.60
C GLU A 280 4.04 16.73 21.86
N ASP A 281 3.72 15.43 21.91
CA ASP A 281 3.91 14.65 23.15
C ASP A 281 4.70 13.35 22.92
N PHE A 282 6.01 13.49 22.69
CA PHE A 282 6.96 12.50 23.21
C PHE A 282 7.96 13.20 24.11
N ILE A 283 7.53 13.43 25.35
CA ILE A 283 8.37 13.84 26.45
C ILE A 283 9.41 12.73 26.72
N GLU A 284 10.66 13.07 26.44
CA GLU A 284 11.99 12.68 26.95
C GLU A 284 12.24 11.51 27.94
N GLU A 285 11.32 10.63 28.32
CA GLU A 285 11.55 9.75 29.49
C GLU A 285 12.31 8.43 29.23
N SER A 286 12.82 8.12 28.03
CA SER A 286 13.59 6.87 27.83
C SER A 286 14.70 6.85 26.78
N ALA A 287 15.08 8.00 26.19
CA ALA A 287 16.18 8.00 25.23
C ALA A 287 17.50 7.63 25.92
N PRO A 288 18.33 6.72 25.36
CA PRO A 288 19.64 6.39 25.93
C PRO A 288 20.68 7.50 25.72
N TYR A 289 20.24 8.71 25.36
CA TYR A 289 21.06 9.87 25.09
C TYR A 289 20.32 11.18 25.42
N LYS A 290 21.08 12.25 25.53
CA LYS A 290 20.64 13.64 25.62
C LYS A 290 21.15 14.41 24.41
N LEU A 291 20.32 15.31 23.90
CA LEU A 291 20.66 16.17 22.77
C LEU A 291 20.80 17.61 23.30
N THR A 292 21.96 18.23 23.09
CA THR A 292 22.27 19.58 23.58
C THR A 292 22.89 20.44 22.49
N MET A 293 22.89 21.75 22.72
CA MET A 293 23.61 22.74 21.91
C MET A 293 24.74 23.33 22.76
N GLU A 294 25.98 23.17 22.30
CA GLU A 294 27.16 23.76 22.95
C GLU A 294 27.90 24.65 21.95
N LEU A 295 28.02 25.95 22.24
CA LEU A 295 28.69 26.92 21.37
C LEU A 295 28.18 26.89 19.91
N GLY A 296 26.87 26.71 19.74
CA GLY A 296 26.23 26.58 18.43
C GLY A 296 26.35 25.18 17.81
N GLN A 297 27.18 24.27 18.31
CA GLN A 297 27.30 22.91 17.79
C GLN A 297 26.22 21.98 18.39
N PRO A 298 25.47 21.21 17.58
CA PRO A 298 24.59 20.17 18.12
C PRO A 298 25.41 18.96 18.59
N ILE A 299 25.10 18.48 19.78
CA ILE A 299 25.83 17.41 20.47
C ILE A 299 24.84 16.37 20.98
N LEU A 300 25.14 15.10 20.73
CA LEU A 300 24.43 13.98 21.34
C LEU A 300 25.34 13.28 22.34
N GLN A 301 24.86 13.16 23.58
CA GLN A 301 25.57 12.59 24.72
C GLN A 301 24.82 11.36 25.23
N ALA A 302 25.44 10.18 25.19
CA ALA A 302 24.85 8.96 25.75
C ALA A 302 24.64 9.11 27.27
N VAL A 303 23.52 8.60 27.79
CA VAL A 303 23.16 8.64 29.23
C VAL A 303 23.91 7.57 30.00
N ASN A 304 23.99 6.35 29.45
CA ASN A 304 24.69 5.21 30.05
C ASN A 304 25.58 4.55 29.00
N GLY A 305 26.90 4.48 29.24
CA GLY A 305 27.84 3.82 28.33
C GLY A 305 28.00 4.55 26.99
N SER A 306 28.33 3.79 25.94
CA SER A 306 28.41 4.26 24.55
C SER A 306 27.21 3.78 23.75
N LEU A 307 26.79 4.56 22.77
CA LEU A 307 25.95 4.03 21.69
C LEU A 307 26.86 3.28 20.71
N ASP A 308 26.41 2.15 20.18
CA ASP A 308 27.18 1.32 19.24
C ASP A 308 27.07 1.82 17.80
N GLN A 309 25.95 2.47 17.47
CA GLN A 309 25.66 3.05 16.17
C GLN A 309 24.74 4.25 16.33
N LEU A 310 24.92 5.26 15.48
CA LEU A 310 24.06 6.44 15.42
C LEU A 310 23.74 6.80 13.97
N GLU A 311 22.45 6.95 13.69
CA GLU A 311 21.92 7.43 12.43
C GLU A 311 20.98 8.61 12.69
N ILE A 312 21.08 9.63 11.84
CA ILE A 312 20.16 10.77 11.86
C ILE A 312 19.58 10.91 10.47
N TYR A 313 18.27 11.02 10.41
CA TYR A 313 17.51 11.25 9.18
C TYR A 313 16.74 12.55 9.29
N SER A 314 16.44 13.16 8.15
CA SER A 314 15.38 14.15 8.07
C SER A 314 14.01 13.47 8.23
N PRO A 315 12.91 14.22 8.44
CA PRO A 315 11.57 13.64 8.53
C PRO A 315 11.16 12.96 7.21
N GLU A 316 11.78 13.40 6.12
CA GLU A 316 11.66 12.81 4.79
C GLU A 316 12.53 11.55 4.59
N GLY A 317 13.19 11.03 5.63
CA GLY A 317 13.98 9.80 5.56
C GLY A 317 15.38 9.95 4.92
N LYS A 318 15.78 11.15 4.50
CA LYS A 318 17.15 11.41 4.03
C LYS A 318 18.15 11.26 5.17
N ARG A 319 19.11 10.34 5.04
CA ARG A 319 20.19 10.18 6.04
C ARG A 319 21.11 11.41 6.05
N LEU A 320 21.07 12.16 7.15
CA LEU A 320 21.85 13.36 7.42
C LEU A 320 23.19 13.04 8.11
N TYR A 321 23.23 11.96 8.89
CA TYR A 321 24.41 11.53 9.62
C TYR A 321 24.41 10.01 9.83
N PHE A 322 25.60 9.40 9.80
CA PHE A 322 25.79 7.99 10.13
C PHE A 322 27.17 7.78 10.75
N THR A 323 27.21 6.96 11.79
CA THR A 323 28.45 6.37 12.30
C THR A 323 28.14 5.04 12.97
N ASN A 324 29.06 4.10 12.83
CA ASN A 324 29.08 2.81 13.52
C ASN A 324 30.27 2.72 14.50
N GLU A 325 30.87 3.86 14.85
CA GLU A 325 31.90 3.92 15.86
C GLU A 325 31.26 4.14 17.24
N PRO A 326 31.48 3.22 18.20
CA PRO A 326 30.91 3.39 19.52
C PRO A 326 31.49 4.61 20.23
N ARG A 327 30.63 5.54 20.65
CA ARG A 327 31.04 6.76 21.36
C ARG A 327 30.04 7.11 22.46
N THR A 328 30.54 7.80 23.48
CA THR A 328 29.71 8.40 24.51
C THR A 328 29.22 9.79 24.09
N ARG A 329 29.89 10.44 23.13
CA ARG A 329 29.62 11.81 22.67
C ARG A 329 29.80 11.93 21.16
N TYR A 330 28.82 12.54 20.50
CA TYR A 330 28.77 12.76 19.05
C TYR A 330 28.66 14.24 18.74
N LEU A 331 29.57 14.75 17.91
CA LEU A 331 29.45 16.07 17.29
C LEU A 331 28.64 15.91 16.01
N LEU A 332 27.47 16.53 15.95
CA LEU A 332 26.53 16.31 14.86
C LEU A 332 26.63 17.44 13.82
N PRO A 333 26.39 17.15 12.53
CA PRO A 333 26.57 18.14 11.47
C PRO A 333 25.54 19.26 11.56
N GLU A 334 25.92 20.49 11.21
CA GLU A 334 25.04 21.67 11.32
C GLU A 334 23.71 21.54 10.54
N VAL A 335 23.68 20.67 9.51
CA VAL A 335 22.51 20.40 8.66
C VAL A 335 21.27 19.91 9.43
N ILE A 336 21.44 19.47 10.69
CA ILE A 336 20.34 19.02 11.55
C ILE A 336 19.68 20.15 12.35
N ARG A 337 20.24 21.36 12.33
CA ARG A 337 19.68 22.52 13.05
C ARG A 337 18.40 23.01 12.40
N ASN A 338 17.52 23.59 13.22
CA ASN A 338 16.29 24.28 12.82
C ASN A 338 15.37 23.45 11.93
N ARG A 339 15.40 22.13 12.10
CA ARG A 339 14.52 21.21 11.40
C ARG A 339 14.21 19.99 12.25
N PRO A 340 13.05 19.35 12.06
CA PRO A 340 12.78 18.08 12.71
C PRO A 340 13.74 17.03 12.16
N ILE A 341 14.13 16.06 12.98
CA ILE A 341 15.02 14.96 12.63
C ILE A 341 14.56 13.68 13.32
N ILE A 342 14.97 12.53 12.78
CA ILE A 342 14.77 11.22 13.38
C ILE A 342 16.15 10.68 13.75
N ILE A 343 16.34 10.36 15.03
CA ILE A 343 17.57 9.76 15.54
C ILE A 343 17.32 8.28 15.80
N ARG A 344 18.08 7.41 15.13
CA ARG A 344 18.14 5.97 15.37
C ARG A 344 19.47 5.62 16.01
N ALA A 345 19.44 5.13 17.24
CA ALA A 345 20.62 4.77 18.03
C ALA A 345 20.59 3.28 18.39
N LEU A 346 21.72 2.60 18.25
CA LEU A 346 21.92 1.24 18.77
C LEU A 346 22.64 1.33 20.12
N HIS A 347 22.13 0.64 21.13
CA HIS A 347 22.75 0.54 22.44
C HIS A 347 22.63 -0.90 22.97
N GLY A 348 23.75 -1.62 23.00
CA GLY A 348 23.76 -3.06 23.15
C GLY A 348 22.98 -3.74 22.02
N ASN A 349 21.97 -4.52 22.39
CA ASN A 349 21.08 -5.19 21.42
C ASN A 349 19.79 -4.40 21.15
N ALA A 350 19.63 -3.22 21.74
CA ALA A 350 18.40 -2.42 21.62
C ALA A 350 18.57 -1.30 20.58
N VAL A 351 17.56 -1.15 19.72
CA VAL A 351 17.45 -0.04 18.78
C VAL A 351 16.45 0.98 19.33
N HIS A 352 16.88 2.23 19.45
CA HIS A 352 16.11 3.34 19.96
C HIS A 352 15.87 4.35 18.84
N VAL A 353 14.61 4.70 18.58
CA VAL A 353 14.24 5.65 17.54
C VAL A 353 13.44 6.78 18.16
N HIS A 354 13.90 8.02 18.01
CA HIS A 354 13.24 9.19 18.56
C HIS A 354 13.23 10.34 17.55
N LYS A 355 12.15 11.12 17.52
CA LYS A 355 12.04 12.36 16.75
C LYS A 355 12.50 13.53 17.62
N HIS A 356 13.22 14.48 17.03
CA HIS A 356 13.74 15.68 17.72
C HIS A 356 13.59 16.92 16.85
N LEU A 357 13.48 18.10 17.47
CA LEU A 357 13.61 19.40 16.80
C LEU A 357 14.68 20.21 17.53
N ILE A 358 15.80 20.48 16.86
CA ILE A 358 16.89 21.29 17.44
C ILE A 358 16.68 22.74 17.01
N SER A 359 16.07 23.55 17.86
CA SER A 359 15.95 25.00 17.64
C SER A 359 17.20 25.72 18.12
N VAL A 360 17.77 26.59 17.27
CA VAL A 360 18.78 27.57 17.70
C VAL A 360 18.05 28.85 18.11
N SER A 361 18.04 29.17 19.40
CA SER A 361 17.68 30.52 19.85
C SER A 361 18.82 31.46 19.49
N ASN A 362 18.52 32.52 18.73
CA ASN A 362 19.44 33.65 18.60
C ASN A 362 19.42 34.41 19.93
N GLU A 363 20.38 34.18 20.80
CA GLU A 363 20.76 35.13 21.86
C GLU A 363 21.79 36.13 21.33
#